data_AF-S8DXW1-F1
#
_entry.id   AF-S8DXW1-F1
#
_cell.length_a   1.000
_cell.length_b   1.000
_cell.length_c   1.000
_cell.angle_alpha   90.00
_cell.angle_beta   90.00
_cell.angle_gamma   90.00
#
_symmetry.space_group_name_H-M   'P 1'
#
loop_
_entity.id
_entity.type
_entity.pdbx_description
1 polymer ?
#
loop_
_entity_poly.entity_id
_entity_poly.type
_entity_poly.pdbx_seq_one_letter_code
_entity_poly.pdbx_strand_id
1 'polypeptide(L)'
;QRIALTDNSIIEKALGKYGIICVEDLIHEVVTVGPHFKQANNFLWPFQLKAPLGGLKKKRNHFVEGGDAGNRENYINELIRRMN
;
A
#
# COMPACT_ATOMS: atom_id res chain seq x y z
N GLN A 1 3.08 10.63 -15.02
CA GLN A 1 1.68 10.24 -15.31
C GLN A 1 1.28 9.10 -14.40
N ARG A 2 0.00 8.93 -14.08
CA ARG A 2 -0.50 7.75 -13.35
C ARG A 2 -0.89 6.68 -14.36
N ILE A 3 -0.18 5.55 -14.32
CA ILE A 3 -0.31 4.47 -15.29
C ILE A 3 -0.74 3.20 -14.53
N ALA A 4 -1.66 2.43 -15.11
CA ALA A 4 -2.05 1.14 -14.54
C ALA A 4 -0.89 0.13 -14.70
N LEU A 5 -0.56 -0.58 -13.62
CA LEU A 5 0.43 -1.65 -13.66
C LEU A 5 -0.20 -2.90 -14.28
N THR A 6 -0.16 -3.00 -15.62
CA THR A 6 -0.74 -4.12 -16.38
C THR A 6 0.30 -5.08 -16.95
N ASP A 7 1.58 -4.72 -16.92
CA ASP A 7 2.67 -5.48 -17.53
C ASP A 7 4.00 -5.22 -16.78
N ASN A 8 4.82 -6.26 -16.60
CA ASN A 8 6.08 -6.18 -15.88
C ASN A 8 7.09 -5.23 -16.53
N SER A 9 7.01 -5.01 -17.85
CA SER A 9 7.88 -4.06 -18.55
C SER A 9 7.72 -2.62 -18.04
N ILE A 10 6.58 -2.27 -17.43
CA ILE A 10 6.37 -0.95 -16.81
C ILE A 10 7.27 -0.80 -15.57
N ILE A 11 7.38 -1.87 -14.78
CA ILE A 11 8.19 -1.91 -13.57
C ILE A 11 9.67 -1.97 -13.95
N GLU A 12 10.04 -2.91 -14.81
CA GLU A 12 11.42 -3.10 -15.25
C GLU A 12 12.02 -1.83 -15.86
N LYS A 13 11.27 -1.10 -16.69
CA LYS A 13 11.73 0.18 -17.27
C LYS A 13 12.03 1.24 -16.22
N ALA A 14 11.30 1.25 -15.10
CA ALA A 14 11.44 2.28 -14.06
C ALA A 14 12.44 1.87 -12.96
N LEU A 15 12.42 0.61 -12.56
CA LEU A 15 13.09 0.09 -11.37
C LEU A 15 14.09 -1.03 -11.67
N GLY A 16 14.22 -1.51 -12.91
CA GLY A 16 15.11 -2.62 -13.27
C GLY A 16 16.57 -2.40 -12.90
N LYS A 17 17.04 -1.13 -12.86
CA LYS A 17 18.38 -0.77 -12.38
C LYS A 17 18.63 -1.10 -10.89
N TYR A 18 17.57 -1.35 -10.13
CA TYR A 18 17.61 -1.78 -8.72
C TYR A 18 17.34 -3.28 -8.55
N GLY A 19 17.25 -4.04 -9.65
CA GLY A 19 16.92 -5.47 -9.63
C GLY A 19 15.44 -5.79 -9.41
N ILE A 20 14.56 -4.78 -9.48
CA ILE A 20 13.10 -4.95 -9.36
C ILE A 20 12.52 -5.02 -10.78
N ILE A 21 12.23 -6.22 -11.26
CA ILE A 21 11.86 -6.45 -12.67
C ILE A 21 10.39 -6.84 -12.85
N CYS A 22 9.73 -7.35 -11.81
CA CYS A 22 8.32 -7.71 -11.85
C CYS A 22 7.52 -7.19 -10.64
N VAL A 23 6.20 -7.45 -10.65
CA VAL A 23 5.31 -7.12 -9.53
C VAL A 23 5.72 -7.86 -8.25
N GLU A 24 6.12 -9.13 -8.35
CA GLU A 24 6.54 -9.93 -7.19
C GLU A 24 7.76 -9.34 -6.49
N ASP A 25 8.77 -8.88 -7.24
CA ASP A 25 9.94 -8.20 -6.68
C ASP A 25 9.54 -6.92 -5.97
N LEU A 26 8.62 -6.14 -6.57
CA LEU A 26 8.13 -4.90 -5.99
C LEU A 26 7.39 -5.16 -4.66
N ILE A 27 6.57 -6.21 -4.60
CA ILE A 27 5.90 -6.64 -3.37
C ILE A 27 6.93 -7.08 -2.34
N HIS A 28 7.90 -7.91 -2.73
CA HIS A 28 8.94 -8.41 -1.84
C HIS A 28 9.72 -7.24 -1.21
N GLU A 29 10.17 -6.29 -2.03
CA GLU A 29 10.92 -5.11 -1.61
C GLU A 29 10.15 -4.27 -0.58
N VAL A 30 8.84 -4.09 -0.77
CA VAL A 30 7.97 -3.35 0.15
C VAL A 30 7.70 -4.12 1.45
N VAL A 31 7.38 -5.41 1.37
CA VAL A 31 7.02 -6.23 2.54
C VAL A 31 8.22 -6.48 3.45
N THR A 32 9.40 -6.70 2.87
CA THR A 32 10.63 -6.97 3.63
C THR A 32 11.39 -5.72 4.04
N VAL A 33 10.96 -4.54 3.56
CA VAL A 33 11.67 -3.27 3.74
C VAL A 33 13.11 -3.39 3.21
N GLY A 34 13.24 -3.77 1.94
CA GLY A 34 14.52 -4.03 1.30
C GLY A 34 15.38 -2.77 1.08
N PRO A 35 16.59 -2.94 0.51
CA PRO A 35 17.58 -1.87 0.32
C PRO A 35 17.12 -0.71 -0.57
N HIS A 36 16.13 -0.94 -1.43
CA HIS A 36 15.55 0.00 -2.38
C HIS A 36 14.07 0.30 -2.08
N PHE A 37 13.64 0.11 -0.83
CA PHE A 37 12.28 0.41 -0.37
C PHE A 37 11.79 1.80 -0.76
N LYS A 38 12.63 2.83 -0.61
CA LYS A 38 12.26 4.21 -0.95
C LYS A 38 11.89 4.35 -2.43
N GLN A 39 12.62 3.68 -3.32
CA GLN A 39 12.42 3.70 -4.75
C GLN A 39 11.17 2.92 -5.14
N ALA A 40 10.99 1.72 -4.58
CA ALA A 40 9.80 0.90 -4.75
C ALA A 40 8.53 1.62 -4.29
N ASN A 41 8.56 2.22 -3.09
CA ASN A 41 7.40 2.92 -2.53
C ASN A 41 7.07 4.20 -3.30
N ASN A 42 8.07 4.99 -3.71
CA ASN A 42 7.84 6.21 -4.50
C ASN A 42 7.39 5.94 -5.93
N PHE A 43 7.67 4.74 -6.47
CA PHE A 43 7.16 4.33 -7.77
C PHE A 43 5.65 4.11 -7.74
N LEU A 44 5.12 3.57 -6.64
CA LEU A 44 3.68 3.37 -6.45
C LEU A 44 2.98 4.72 -6.25
N TRP A 45 1.99 5.01 -7.08
CA TRP A 45 1.11 6.15 -6.85
C TRP A 45 0.29 5.90 -5.57
N PRO A 46 0.01 6.93 -4.74
CA PRO A 46 -0.86 6.78 -3.58
C PRO A 46 -2.17 6.05 -3.92
N PHE A 47 -2.44 4.96 -3.20
CA PHE A 47 -3.63 4.14 -3.45
C PHE A 47 -4.89 4.95 -3.20
N GLN A 48 -5.72 5.07 -4.24
CA GLN A 48 -7.05 5.68 -4.13
C GLN A 48 -8.04 4.63 -3.68
N LEU A 49 -8.29 4.57 -2.37
CA LEU A 49 -9.22 3.64 -1.76
C LEU A 49 -10.65 4.18 -1.73
N LYS A 50 -11.64 3.29 -1.60
CA LYS A 50 -13.04 3.65 -1.39
C LYS A 50 -13.32 3.94 0.09
N ALA A 51 -14.47 4.54 0.37
CA ALA A 51 -14.98 4.58 1.73
C ALA A 51 -15.23 3.16 2.25
N PRO A 52 -14.94 2.87 3.54
CA PRO A 52 -15.09 1.52 4.08
C PRO A 52 -16.56 1.09 4.09
N LEU A 53 -16.83 -0.12 3.60
CA LEU A 53 -18.16 -0.75 3.72
C LEU A 53 -18.58 -0.82 5.20
N GLY A 54 -19.81 -0.38 5.49
CA GLY A 54 -20.33 -0.27 6.86
C GLY A 54 -19.85 0.97 7.64
N GLY A 55 -19.02 1.82 7.03
CA GLY A 55 -18.56 3.08 7.61
C GLY A 55 -17.46 2.94 8.67
N LEU A 56 -17.16 4.08 9.31
CA LEU A 56 -16.27 4.20 10.47
C LEU A 56 -17.12 4.34 11.73
N LYS A 57 -16.68 3.78 12.85
CA LYS A 57 -17.35 3.86 14.16
C LYS A 57 -17.22 5.27 14.75
N LYS A 58 -15.98 5.73 14.99
CA LYS A 58 -15.67 7.06 15.55
C LYS A 58 -14.36 7.58 14.98
N LYS A 59 -14.45 8.35 13.88
CA LYS A 59 -13.31 8.83 13.09
C LYS A 59 -12.24 9.57 13.89
N ARG A 60 -12.62 10.29 14.95
CA ARG A 60 -11.71 11.18 15.71
C ARG A 60 -11.09 10.50 16.95
N ASN A 61 -11.67 9.41 17.45
CA ASN A 61 -11.21 8.73 18.66
C ASN A 61 -10.13 7.72 18.31
N HIS A 62 -9.17 7.50 19.23
CA HIS A 62 -8.10 6.53 19.02
C HIS A 62 -8.66 5.10 18.98
N PHE A 63 -8.04 4.20 18.22
CA PHE A 63 -8.50 2.82 18.05
C PHE A 63 -8.59 2.07 19.40
N VAL A 64 -7.61 2.28 20.29
CA VAL A 64 -7.59 1.70 21.65
C VAL A 64 -8.73 2.20 22.54
N GLU A 65 -9.35 3.34 22.20
CA GLU A 65 -10.52 3.91 22.88
C GLU A 65 -11.84 3.52 22.21
N GLY A 66 -11.81 2.56 21.27
CA GLY A 66 -12.96 2.13 20.49
C GLY A 66 -13.30 3.02 19.29
N GLY A 67 -12.37 3.85 18.83
CA GLY A 67 -12.50 4.65 17.62
C GLY A 67 -11.80 4.08 16.38
N ASP A 68 -11.48 4.94 15.42
CA ASP A 68 -10.84 4.57 14.14
C ASP A 68 -9.56 5.36 13.83
N ALA A 69 -9.13 6.28 14.70
CA ALA A 69 -7.87 7.00 14.51
C ALA A 69 -6.68 6.22 15.09
N GLY A 70 -5.50 6.46 14.54
CA GLY A 70 -4.24 5.95 15.10
C GLY A 70 -3.89 4.52 14.73
N ASN A 71 -2.85 3.99 15.40
CA ASN A 71 -2.32 2.66 15.15
C ASN A 71 -3.32 1.59 15.62
N ARG A 72 -3.56 0.60 14.76
CA ARG A 72 -4.42 -0.55 15.02
C ARG A 72 -3.70 -1.88 14.74
N GLU A 73 -2.37 -1.85 14.62
CA GLU A 73 -1.52 -3.01 14.38
C GLU A 73 -2.08 -3.89 13.26
N ASN A 74 -2.27 -5.18 13.51
CA ASN A 74 -2.73 -6.16 12.54
C ASN A 74 -4.19 -5.95 12.09
N TYR A 75 -4.99 -5.18 12.83
CA TYR A 75 -6.39 -4.89 12.50
C TYR A 75 -6.55 -3.92 11.31
N ILE A 76 -5.44 -3.33 10.81
CA ILE A 76 -5.47 -2.52 9.58
C ILE A 76 -5.94 -3.31 8.37
N ASN A 77 -5.62 -4.60 8.31
CA ASN A 77 -5.99 -5.47 7.19
C ASN A 77 -7.50 -5.61 7.02
N GLU A 78 -8.25 -5.65 8.13
CA GLU A 78 -9.72 -5.69 8.08
C GLU A 78 -10.31 -4.38 7.54
N LEU A 79 -9.73 -3.23 7.91
CA LEU A 79 -10.16 -1.95 7.35
C LEU A 79 -9.87 -1.88 5.85
N ILE A 80 -8.66 -2.26 5.41
CA ILE A 80 -8.28 -2.23 4.00
C ILE A 80 -9.18 -3.13 3.15
N ARG A 81 -9.54 -4.33 3.64
CA ARG A 81 -10.50 -5.22 2.95
C ARG A 81 -11.88 -4.61 2.74
N ARG A 82 -12.30 -3.66 3.58
CA ARG A 82 -13.58 -2.94 3.42
C ARG A 82 -13.48 -1.75 2.47
N MET A 83 -12.26 -1.33 2.10
CA MET A 83 -11.98 -0.14 1.28
C MET A 83 -11.48 -0.45 -0.14
N ASN A 84 -11.00 -1.68 -0.38
CA ASN A 84 -10.64 -2.20 -1.72
C ASN A 84 -11.90 -2.67 -2.47
#